data_AF-A0A0C9XTY3-F1
#
_entry.id   AF-A0A0C9XTY3-F1
#
_cell.length_a   1.000
_cell.length_b   1.000
_cell.length_c   1.000
_cell.angle_alpha   90.00
_cell.angle_beta   90.00
_cell.angle_gamma   90.00
#
_symmetry.space_group_name_H-M   'P 1'
#
loop_
_entity.id
_entity.type
_entity.pdbx_description
1 polymer ?
#
loop_
_entity_poly.entity_id
_entity_poly.type
_entity_poly.pdbx_seq_one_letter_code
_entity_poly.pdbx_strand_id
1 'polypeptide(L)'
;MEYKPKFGQPFTLQEASALDVGIISEEIARLQNSLKHLRETQIILSSHPKDSDAIDDEILLALEENKVVIGSQEERISILRMALAKRGILVGSHYDLPIQDIGKQEVNPGQGVYL
;
A
#
# COMPACT_ATOMS: atom_id res chain seq x y z
N MET A 1 8.81 5.64 14.89
CA MET A 1 9.28 4.25 14.67
C MET A 1 9.97 4.21 13.32
N GLU A 2 11.13 3.55 13.25
CA GLU A 2 11.89 3.35 12.01
C GLU A 2 11.39 2.07 11.34
N TYR A 3 10.73 2.18 10.18
CA TYR A 3 10.29 1.02 9.41
C TYR A 3 11.49 0.40 8.67
N LYS A 4 11.69 -0.90 8.82
CA LYS A 4 12.79 -1.65 8.18
C LYS A 4 12.21 -2.69 7.21
N PRO A 5 12.28 -2.46 5.89
CA PRO A 5 11.81 -3.43 4.90
C PRO A 5 12.73 -4.65 4.86
N LYS A 6 12.18 -5.82 4.53
CA LYS A 6 12.94 -7.06 4.28
C LYS A 6 13.64 -7.00 2.92
N PHE A 7 13.02 -6.39 1.92
CA PHE A 7 13.56 -6.25 0.58
C PHE A 7 14.16 -4.85 0.37
N GLY A 8 15.16 -4.74 -0.49
CA GLY A 8 15.67 -3.44 -0.92
C GLY A 8 14.57 -2.62 -1.56
N GLN A 9 14.41 -1.36 -1.12
CA GLN A 9 13.39 -0.45 -1.63
C GLN A 9 14.06 0.74 -2.33
N PRO A 10 13.41 1.30 -3.37
CA PRO A 10 13.97 2.44 -4.11
C PRO A 10 14.00 3.74 -3.30
N PHE A 11 13.35 3.76 -2.14
CA PHE A 11 13.31 4.87 -1.21
C PHE A 11 13.04 4.39 0.21
N THR A 12 13.46 5.20 1.17
CA THR A 12 13.13 5.08 2.58
C THR A 12 11.75 5.66 2.86
N LEU A 13 11.22 5.40 4.07
CA LEU A 13 9.98 6.05 4.54
C LEU A 13 10.11 7.58 4.61
N GLN A 14 11.30 8.09 4.93
CA GLN A 14 11.53 9.53 5.03
C GLN A 14 11.47 10.19 3.65
N GLU A 15 12.11 9.60 2.65
CA GLU A 15 12.06 10.06 1.25
C GLU A 15 10.64 9.97 0.69
N ALA A 16 9.93 8.86 0.93
CA ALA A 16 8.53 8.71 0.55
C ALA A 16 7.62 9.78 1.16
N SER A 17 7.91 10.23 2.39
CA SER A 17 7.13 11.29 3.06
C SER A 17 7.28 12.66 2.41
N ALA A 18 8.34 12.87 1.61
CA ALA A 18 8.58 14.10 0.88
C ALA A 18 7.90 14.12 -0.51
N LEU A 19 7.37 12.99 -0.98
CA LEU A 19 6.68 12.90 -2.26
C LEU A 19 5.29 13.56 -2.21
N ASP A 20 4.84 14.02 -3.36
CA ASP A 20 3.47 14.53 -3.53
C ASP A 20 2.42 13.42 -3.34
N VAL A 21 1.24 13.79 -2.83
CA VAL A 21 0.14 12.83 -2.55
C VAL A 21 -0.35 12.17 -3.83
N GLY A 22 -0.42 12.91 -4.94
CA GLY A 22 -0.80 12.39 -6.24
C GLY A 22 0.19 11.32 -6.73
N ILE A 23 1.49 11.62 -6.63
CA ILE A 23 2.56 10.68 -6.98
C ILE A 23 2.48 9.40 -6.13
N ILE A 24 2.30 9.53 -4.81
CA ILE A 24 2.16 8.37 -3.93
C ILE A 24 0.92 7.53 -4.32
N SER A 25 -0.20 8.18 -4.62
CA SER A 25 -1.45 7.51 -4.96
C SER A 25 -1.37 6.76 -6.30
N GLU A 26 -0.78 7.38 -7.32
CA GLU A 26 -0.51 6.77 -8.63
C GLU A 26 0.44 5.58 -8.50
N GLU A 27 1.48 5.71 -7.68
CA GLU A 27 2.43 4.65 -7.38
C GLU A 27 1.72 3.45 -6.74
N ILE A 28 0.89 3.67 -5.72
CA ILE A 28 0.11 2.62 -5.06
C ILE A 28 -0.80 1.91 -6.07
N ALA A 29 -1.53 2.66 -6.90
CA ALA A 29 -2.42 2.08 -7.91
C ALA A 29 -1.66 1.21 -8.92
N ARG A 30 -0.49 1.67 -9.38
CA ARG A 30 0.35 0.90 -10.30
C ARG A 30 0.87 -0.38 -9.66
N LEU A 31 1.34 -0.32 -8.42
CA LEU A 31 1.82 -1.49 -7.68
C LEU A 31 0.68 -2.49 -7.41
N GLN A 32 -0.52 -2.02 -7.07
CA GLN A 32 -1.69 -2.89 -6.91
C GLN A 32 -2.04 -3.61 -8.22
N ASN A 33 -1.98 -2.92 -9.36
CA ASN A 33 -2.20 -3.55 -10.66
C ASN A 33 -1.12 -4.60 -10.98
N SER A 34 0.15 -4.30 -10.70
CA SER A 34 1.24 -5.27 -10.88
C SER A 34 1.09 -6.50 -9.98
N LEU A 35 0.74 -6.29 -8.70
CA LEU A 35 0.47 -7.39 -7.76
C LEU A 35 -0.70 -8.27 -8.19
N LYS A 36 -1.76 -7.69 -8.76
CA LYS A 36 -2.86 -8.47 -9.32
C LYS A 36 -2.34 -9.44 -10.38
N HIS A 37 -1.60 -8.94 -11.37
CA HIS A 37 -1.05 -9.78 -12.43
C HIS A 37 -0.05 -10.81 -11.93
N LEU A 38 0.84 -10.45 -11.00
CA LEU A 38 1.79 -11.39 -10.41
C LEU A 38 1.07 -12.54 -9.69
N ARG A 39 0.00 -12.24 -8.94
CA ARG A 39 -0.80 -13.27 -8.26
C ARG A 39 -1.55 -14.16 -9.25
N GLU A 40 -2.09 -13.58 -10.33
CA GLU A 40 -2.67 -14.36 -11.45
C GLU A 40 -1.65 -15.32 -12.05
N THR A 41 -0.42 -14.84 -12.33
CA THR A 41 0.68 -15.68 -12.81
C THR A 41 1.03 -16.79 -11.84
N GLN A 42 1.09 -16.52 -10.53
CA GLN A 42 1.36 -17.56 -9.53
C GLN A 42 0.30 -18.64 -9.50
N ILE A 43 -0.98 -18.28 -9.62
CA ILE A 43 -2.08 -19.24 -9.68
C ILE A 43 -1.90 -20.13 -10.93
N ILE A 44 -1.65 -19.52 -12.09
CA ILE A 44 -1.43 -20.24 -13.35
C ILE A 44 -0.25 -21.22 -13.23
N LEU A 45 0.93 -20.74 -12.80
CA LEU A 45 2.12 -21.58 -12.65
C LEU A 45 1.91 -22.71 -11.64
N SER A 46 1.24 -22.44 -10.52
CA SER A 46 0.95 -23.46 -9.50
C SER A 46 -0.06 -24.52 -9.94
N SER A 47 -0.89 -24.21 -10.95
CA SER A 47 -1.88 -25.12 -11.53
C SER A 47 -1.32 -26.01 -12.63
N HIS A 48 -0.05 -25.84 -13.01
CA HIS A 48 0.59 -26.66 -14.04
C HIS A 48 0.61 -28.14 -13.60
N PRO A 49 0.12 -29.09 -14.43
CA PRO A 49 0.08 -30.50 -14.06
C PRO A 49 1.46 -31.05 -13.77
N LYS A 50 1.61 -31.77 -12.66
CA LYS A 50 2.84 -32.50 -12.31
C LYS A 50 2.89 -33.86 -13.00
N ASP A 51 2.36 -33.97 -14.21
CA ASP A 51 2.16 -35.24 -14.92
C ASP A 51 3.47 -35.87 -15.43
N SER A 52 4.62 -35.32 -15.04
CA SER A 52 5.92 -35.98 -15.12
C SER A 52 6.57 -35.97 -13.74
N ASP A 53 7.30 -37.03 -13.39
CA ASP A 53 7.97 -37.21 -12.08
C ASP A 53 9.01 -36.11 -11.73
N ALA A 54 9.18 -35.10 -12.58
CA ALA A 54 9.87 -33.86 -12.29
C ALA A 54 8.89 -32.68 -12.48
N ILE A 55 8.68 -31.88 -11.43
CA ILE A 55 8.19 -30.50 -11.64
C ILE A 55 9.30 -29.78 -12.40
N ASP A 56 8.95 -29.08 -13.46
CA ASP A 56 9.90 -28.29 -14.23
C ASP A 56 10.62 -27.29 -13.29
N ASP A 57 11.94 -27.41 -13.19
CA ASP A 57 12.79 -26.56 -12.36
C ASP A 57 12.62 -25.07 -12.75
N GLU A 58 12.28 -24.79 -14.02
CA GLU A 58 11.99 -23.44 -14.50
C GLU A 58 10.68 -22.90 -13.90
N ILE A 59 9.65 -23.73 -13.76
CA ILE A 59 8.38 -23.35 -13.10
C ILE A 59 8.61 -23.11 -11.61
N LEU A 60 9.40 -23.95 -10.95
CA LEU A 60 9.74 -23.76 -9.54
C LEU A 60 10.53 -22.47 -9.31
N LEU A 61 11.50 -22.18 -10.18
CA LEU A 61 12.27 -20.95 -10.13
C LEU A 61 11.37 -19.73 -10.33
N ALA A 62 10.52 -19.72 -11.38
CA ALA A 62 9.59 -18.63 -11.65
C ALA A 62 8.62 -18.39 -10.47
N LEU A 63 8.13 -19.46 -9.84
CA LEU A 63 7.30 -19.37 -8.64
C LEU A 63 8.04 -18.70 -7.49
N GLU A 64 9.33 -19.01 -7.27
CA GLU A 64 10.10 -18.41 -6.18
C GLU A 64 10.49 -16.95 -6.46
N GLU A 65 10.90 -16.64 -7.69
CA GLU A 65 11.20 -15.27 -8.12
C GLU A 65 9.98 -14.36 -7.97
N ASN A 66 8.80 -14.83 -8.39
CA ASN A 66 7.55 -14.08 -8.23
C ASN A 66 7.21 -13.81 -6.75
N LYS A 67 7.49 -14.74 -5.82
CA LYS A 67 7.26 -14.50 -4.38
C LYS A 67 8.13 -13.35 -3.86
N VAL A 68 9.40 -13.30 -4.26
CA VAL A 68 10.32 -12.22 -3.88
C VAL A 68 9.83 -10.88 -4.41
N VAL A 69 9.42 -10.83 -5.68
CA VAL A 69 8.89 -9.60 -6.30
C VAL A 69 7.60 -9.14 -5.62
N ILE A 70 6.66 -10.06 -5.37
CA ILE A 70 5.40 -9.77 -4.66
C ILE A 70 5.71 -9.16 -3.29
N GLY A 71 6.58 -9.80 -2.50
CA GLY A 71 6.96 -9.30 -1.18
C GLY A 71 7.58 -7.90 -1.24
N SER A 72 8.48 -7.64 -2.18
CA SER A 72 9.08 -6.30 -2.37
C SER A 72 8.04 -5.24 -2.71
N GLN A 73 7.06 -5.56 -3.57
CA GLN A 73 6.01 -4.62 -3.95
C GLN A 73 5.00 -4.36 -2.80
N GLU A 74 4.65 -5.38 -2.02
CA GLU A 74 3.80 -5.22 -0.84
C GLU A 74 4.44 -4.31 0.22
N GLU A 75 5.74 -4.47 0.46
CA GLU A 75 6.49 -3.58 1.34
C GLU A 75 6.55 -2.14 0.81
N ARG A 76 6.72 -1.97 -0.50
CA ARG A 76 6.70 -0.63 -1.11
C ARG A 76 5.35 0.06 -0.89
N ILE A 77 4.24 -0.65 -1.09
CA ILE A 77 2.90 -0.14 -0.77
C ILE A 77 2.79 0.21 0.72
N SER A 78 3.35 -0.60 1.61
CA SER A 78 3.37 -0.32 3.05
C SER A 78 4.07 1.00 3.37
N ILE A 79 5.28 1.21 2.83
CA ILE A 79 6.05 2.46 2.99
C ILE A 79 5.23 3.67 2.52
N LEU A 80 4.64 3.58 1.34
CA LEU A 80 3.84 4.65 0.75
C LEU A 80 2.59 4.97 1.58
N ARG A 81 1.90 3.95 2.10
CA ARG A 81 0.75 4.13 2.99
C ARG A 81 1.15 4.75 4.32
N MET A 82 2.29 4.36 4.90
CA MET A 82 2.81 4.99 6.12
C MET A 82 3.20 6.45 5.89
N ALA A 83 3.76 6.79 4.71
CA ALA A 83 4.07 8.16 4.33
C ALA A 83 2.80 9.04 4.27
N LEU A 84 1.70 8.50 3.72
CA LEU A 84 0.40 9.18 3.73
C LEU A 84 -0.20 9.29 5.14
N ALA A 85 -0.12 8.23 5.94
CA ALA A 85 -0.62 8.23 7.31
C ALA A 85 0.09 9.27 8.20
N LYS A 86 1.40 9.47 8.01
CA LYS A 86 2.16 10.55 8.69
C LYS A 86 1.63 11.96 8.37
N ARG A 87 0.94 12.14 7.25
CA ARG A 87 0.33 13.39 6.82
C ARG A 87 -1.15 13.50 7.23
N GLY A 88 -1.66 12.56 8.03
CA GLY A 88 -3.07 12.49 8.41
C GLY A 88 -3.99 11.95 7.31
N ILE A 89 -3.43 11.44 6.21
CA ILE A 89 -4.21 10.90 5.10
C ILE A 89 -4.34 9.39 5.31
N LEU A 90 -5.53 8.96 5.73
CA LEU A 90 -5.88 7.55 5.79
C LEU A 90 -6.30 7.09 4.41
N VAL A 91 -5.54 6.16 3.83
CA VAL A 91 -5.90 5.53 2.55
C VAL A 91 -6.99 4.49 2.83
N GLY A 92 -8.23 4.96 2.93
CA GLY A 92 -9.42 4.12 2.77
C GLY A 92 -9.52 3.58 1.35
N SER A 93 -10.33 2.55 1.17
CA SER A 93 -10.62 1.95 -0.14
C SER A 93 -11.31 2.97 -1.05
N HIS A 94 -10.50 3.77 -1.75
CA HIS A 94 -10.87 4.77 -2.75
C HIS A 94 -11.55 6.05 -2.22
N TYR A 95 -10.76 7.11 -1.99
CA TYR A 95 -11.21 8.50 -1.77
C TYR A 95 -12.34 8.72 -0.75
N ASP A 96 -12.12 8.41 0.52
CA ASP A 96 -12.84 9.18 1.54
C ASP A 96 -12.14 10.52 1.66
N LEU A 97 -12.85 11.56 1.20
CA LEU A 97 -12.51 12.97 1.34
C LEU A 97 -11.94 13.24 2.74
N PRO A 98 -11.01 14.20 2.89
CA PRO A 98 -10.56 14.58 4.22
C PRO A 98 -11.80 14.94 5.04
N ILE A 99 -12.08 14.13 6.07
CA ILE A 99 -12.87 14.59 7.21
C ILE A 99 -12.04 15.75 7.74
N GLN A 100 -12.36 16.96 7.28
CA GLN A 100 -11.99 18.15 8.01
C GLN A 100 -12.64 17.94 9.37
N ASP A 101 -11.80 17.68 10.36
CA ASP A 101 -12.16 17.76 11.76
C ASP A 101 -12.58 19.22 11.97
N ILE A 102 -13.87 19.49 11.75
CA ILE A 102 -14.47 20.79 11.97
C ILE A 102 -14.45 20.92 13.48
N GLY A 103 -13.37 21.56 13.96
CA GLY A 103 -13.13 21.81 15.36
C GLY A 103 -14.42 22.29 16.02
N LYS A 104 -14.81 21.55 17.05
CA LYS A 104 -15.75 21.90 18.11
C LYS A 104 -16.17 23.38 18.06
N GLN A 105 -17.36 23.66 17.53
CA GLN A 105 -18.04 24.90 17.87
C GLN A 105 -18.40 24.80 19.36
N GLU A 106 -17.63 25.49 20.19
CA GLU A 106 -18.03 25.83 21.55
C GLU A 106 -19.35 26.61 21.46
N VAL A 107 -20.42 25.96 21.92
CA VAL A 107 -21.69 26.62 22.21
C VAL A 107 -21.42 27.57 23.37
N ASN A 108 -21.49 28.88 23.10
CA ASN A 108 -21.28 29.94 24.08
C ASN A 108 -22.62 30.14 24.85
N PRO A 109 -22.74 29.76 26.14
CA PRO A 109 -23.96 29.98 26.91
C PRO A 109 -23.91 31.41 27.49
N GLY A 110 -24.14 32.40 26.64
CA GLY A 110 -23.95 33.82 26.98
C GLY A 110 -25.01 34.78 26.46
N GLN A 111 -26.15 34.30 25.95
CA GLN A 111 -27.28 35.19 25.69
C GLN A 111 -28.10 35.37 26.97
N GLY A 112 -27.82 36.50 27.63
CA GLY A 112 -28.47 36.93 28.86
C GLY A 112 -29.96 37.17 28.71
N VAL A 113 -30.66 36.84 29.79
CA VAL A 113 -31.98 37.35 30.14
C VAL A 113 -31.82 38.83 30.49
N TYR A 114 -32.55 39.72 29.82
CA TYR A 114 -32.95 41.02 30.35
C TYR A 114 -34.33 41.41 29.81
N LEU A 115 -35.30 41.33 30.74
CA LEU A 115 -36.64 41.94 30.85
C LEU A 115 -37.60 41.88 29.65
#